data_AF-A0A2V7VCV0-F1
#
_entry.id   AF-A0A2V7VCV0-F1
#
_cell.length_a   1.000
_cell.length_b   1.000
_cell.length_c   1.000
_cell.angle_alpha   90.00
_cell.angle_beta   90.00
_cell.angle_gamma   90.00
#
_symmetry.space_group_name_H-M   'P 1'
#
loop_
_entity.id
_entity.type
_entity.pdbx_description
1 polymer ?
#
loop_
_entity_poly.entity_id
_entity_poly.type
_entity_poly.pdbx_seq_one_letter_code
_entity_poly.pdbx_strand_id
1 'polypeptide(L)' 'MNRLLRVEPALATPIWSQIEEGMRRLVASGALGPGQAVPSVRDFARELRVNPATVSKA' A
#
# COMPACT_ATOMS: atom_id res chain seq x y z
N MET A 1 0.63 -2.03 11.51
CA MET A 1 -0.28 -0.87 11.74
C MET A 1 -1.72 -1.22 11.39
N ASN A 2 -2.67 -0.31 11.66
CA ASN A 2 -4.09 -0.43 11.31
C ASN A 2 -4.27 -0.88 9.85
N ARG A 3 -5.03 -1.95 9.62
CA ARG A 3 -5.08 -2.75 8.39
C ARG A 3 -5.92 -2.08 7.29
N LEU A 4 -5.49 -0.91 6.80
CA LEU A 4 -6.28 -0.06 5.91
C LEU A 4 -6.06 -0.33 4.41
N LEU A 5 -4.95 -0.96 4.03
CA LEU A 5 -4.65 -1.28 2.63
C LEU A 5 -4.60 -2.80 2.40
N ARG A 6 -5.30 -3.27 1.36
CA ARG A 6 -5.28 -4.66 0.89
C ARG A 6 -5.10 -4.68 -0.62
N VAL A 7 -4.45 -5.72 -1.10
CA VAL A 7 -4.28 -6.01 -2.53
C VAL A 7 -5.02 -7.30 -2.87
N GLU A 8 -5.57 -7.38 -4.08
CA GLU A 8 -6.27 -8.55 -4.60
C GLU A 8 -5.55 -9.07 -5.85
N PRO A 9 -4.75 -10.14 -5.72
CA PRO A 9 -4.00 -10.72 -6.84
C PRO A 9 -4.89 -11.29 -7.95
N ALA A 10 -6.15 -11.60 -7.67
CA ALA A 10 -7.08 -12.14 -8.66
C ALA A 10 -7.63 -11.08 -9.64
N LEU A 11 -7.46 -9.78 -9.33
CA LEU A 11 -7.91 -8.72 -10.23
C LEU A 11 -6.96 -8.56 -11.43
N ALA A 12 -7.52 -8.13 -12.57
CA ALA A 12 -6.73 -7.75 -13.74
C ALA A 12 -5.84 -6.51 -13.49
N THR A 13 -6.11 -5.75 -12.42
CA THR A 13 -5.33 -4.58 -12.03
C THR A 13 -3.98 -5.02 -11.44
N PRO A 14 -2.84 -4.52 -11.94
CA PRO A 14 -1.53 -4.85 -11.38
C PRO A 14 -1.41 -4.51 -9.89
N ILE A 15 -0.73 -5.36 -9.11
CA ILE A 15 -0.61 -5.18 -7.64
C ILE A 15 -0.01 -3.81 -7.26
N TRP A 16 1.00 -3.33 -7.99
CA TRP A 16 1.62 -2.03 -7.70
C TRP A 16 0.62 -0.87 -7.81
N SER A 17 -0.27 -0.88 -8.80
CA SER A 17 -1.25 0.20 -8.95
C SER A 17 -2.39 0.10 -7.92
N GLN A 18 -2.71 -1.11 -7.45
CA GLN A 18 -3.61 -1.27 -6.30
C GLN A 18 -3.02 -0.67 -5.02
N ILE A 19 -1.69 -0.77 -4.84
CA ILE A 19 -0.98 -0.15 -3.71
C ILE A 19 -1.01 1.38 -3.83
N GLU A 20 -0.66 1.93 -4.99
CA GLU A 20 -0.73 3.39 -5.26
C GLU A 20 -2.11 3.96 -4.95
N GLU A 21 -3.15 3.34 -5.51
CA GLU A 21 -4.52 3.80 -5.37
C GLU A 21 -5.01 3.68 -3.91
N GLY A 22 -4.66 2.58 -3.23
CA GLY A 22 -4.96 2.43 -1.82
C GLY A 22 -4.31 3.53 -0.97
N MET A 23 -3.03 3.83 -1.19
CA MET A 23 -2.32 4.89 -0.48
C MET A 23 -2.96 6.26 -0.74
N ARG A 24 -3.31 6.55 -2.01
CA ARG A 24 -4.01 7.77 -2.39
C ARG A 24 -5.35 7.93 -1.67
N ARG A 25 -6.11 6.85 -1.50
CA ARG A 25 -7.37 6.87 -0.72
C ARG A 25 -7.15 7.14 0.76
N LEU A 26 -6.07 6.61 1.36
CA LEU A 26 -5.76 6.88 2.76
C LEU A 26 -5.44 8.35 3.00
N VAL A 27 -4.69 8.97 2.08
CA VAL A 27 -4.42 10.41 2.14
C VAL A 27 -5.70 11.21 1.91
N ALA A 28 -6.46 10.91 0.86
CA ALA A 28 -7.68 11.65 0.51
C ALA A 28 -8.78 11.57 1.58
N SER A 29 -8.87 10.45 2.31
CA SER A 29 -9.81 10.27 3.43
C SER A 29 -9.31 10.87 4.75
N GLY A 30 -8.06 11.32 4.81
CA GLY A 30 -7.41 11.78 6.05
C GLY A 30 -7.00 10.65 7.00
N ALA A 31 -7.17 9.38 6.62
CA ALA A 31 -6.72 8.23 7.39
C ALA A 31 -5.18 8.13 7.45
N LEU A 32 -4.49 8.73 6.49
CA LEU A 32 -3.06 9.01 6.52
C LEU A 32 -2.84 10.53 6.48
N GLY A 33 -2.51 11.09 7.63
CA GLY A 33 -2.30 12.54 7.77
C GLY A 33 -0.90 13.02 7.36
N PRO A 34 -0.71 14.32 7.13
CA PRO A 34 0.61 14.91 6.91
C PRO A 34 1.57 14.63 8.07
N GLY A 35 2.81 14.23 7.76
CA GLY A 35 3.84 13.92 8.76
C GLY A 35 3.65 12.58 9.48
N GLN A 36 2.57 11.85 9.20
CA GLN A 36 2.37 10.53 9.76
C GLN A 36 3.33 9.53 9.12
N ALA A 37 4.00 8.74 9.94
CA ALA A 37 4.90 7.70 9.47
C ALA A 37 4.14 6.61 8.70
N VAL A 38 4.72 6.18 7.59
CA VAL A 38 4.28 5.01 6.80
C VAL A 38 5.24 3.85 7.03
N PRO A 39 4.81 2.59 6.84
CA PRO A 39 5.73 1.46 6.94
C PRO A 39 6.84 1.57 5.88
N SER A 40 8.01 1.00 6.18
CA SER A 40 9.08 0.88 5.19
C SER A 40 8.63 -0.02 4.02
N VAL A 41 9.31 0.06 2.88
CA VAL A 41 9.07 -0.85 1.74
C VAL A 41 9.10 -2.31 2.18
N ARG A 42 10.06 -2.69 3.03
CA ARG A 42 10.22 -4.07 3.52
C ARG A 42 9.09 -4.47 4.46
N ASP A 43 8.72 -3.61 5.40
CA ASP A 43 7.64 -3.91 6.34
C ASP A 43 6.30 -3.98 5.60
N PHE A 44 6.07 -3.07 4.67
CA PHE A 44 4.83 -3.02 3.91
C PHE A 44 4.71 -4.22 2.96
N ALA A 45 5.81 -4.63 2.32
CA ALA A 45 5.86 -5.85 1.52
C ALA A 45 5.56 -7.10 2.36
N ARG A 46 6.06 -7.17 3.60
CA ARG A 46 5.77 -8.27 4.54
C ARG A 46 4.31 -8.25 4.97
N GLU A 47 3.74 -7.09 5.28
CA GLU A 47 2.34 -6.95 5.67
C GLU A 47 1.39 -7.36 4.54
N LEU A 48 1.67 -6.93 3.30
CA LEU A 48 0.87 -7.24 2.11
C LEU A 48 1.18 -8.62 1.50
N ARG A 49 2.26 -9.28 1.93
CA ARG A 49 2.79 -10.53 1.35
C ARG A 49 3.07 -10.41 -0.16
N VAL A 50 3.72 -9.33 -0.56
CA VAL A 50 4.10 -9.04 -1.95
C VAL A 50 5.62 -8.90 -2.07
N ASN A 51 6.13 -8.94 -3.29
CA ASN A 51 7.56 -8.72 -3.55
C ASN A 51 7.92 -7.25 -3.19
N PRO A 52 8.99 -6.99 -2.40
CA PRO A 52 9.44 -5.62 -2.08
C PRO A 52 9.68 -4.74 -3.31
N ALA A 53 10.13 -5.31 -4.43
CA ALA A 53 10.29 -4.56 -5.69
C ALA A 53 8.94 -4.07 -6.26
N THR A 54 7.84 -4.79 -6.00
CA THR A 54 6.49 -4.35 -6.39
C THR A 54 6.02 -3.18 -5.53
N VAL A 55 6.31 -3.19 -4.23
CA VAL A 55 6.01 -2.05 -3.34
C VAL A 55 6.85 -0.84 -3.70
N SER A 56 8.14 -1.03 -4.01
CA SER A 56 9.04 0.05 -4.41
C SER A 56 8.68 0.69 -5.76
N LYS A 57 7.87 0.02 -6.58
CA LYS A 57 7.39 0.52 -7.87
C LYS A 57 6.17 1.43 -7.70
N ALA A 58 5.35 1.17 -6.67
CA ALA A 58 4.18 1.95 -6.30
C ALA A 58 4.60 3.25 -5.60
#